data_AF-A0A3B8L525-F1
#
_entry.id   AF-A0A3B8L525-F1
#
_cell.length_a   1.000
_cell.length_b   1.000
_cell.length_c   1.000
_cell.angle_alpha   90.00
_cell.angle_beta   90.00
_cell.angle_gamma   90.00
#
_symmetry.space_group_name_H-M   'P 1'
#
loop_
_entity.id
_entity.type
_entity.pdbx_description
1 polymer ?
#
loop_
_entity_poly.entity_id
_entity_poly.type
_entity_poly.pdbx_seq_one_letter_code
_entity_poly.pdbx_strand_id
1 'polypeptide(L)' 'MITDLAVLGYHDETRRMEVLSLHPGVTLEDVQEKTGFEIGAADELTETPAPGEQELDVLRNEVDPHGYVIGR' A
#
# COMPACT_ATOMS: atom_id res chain seq x y z
N MET A 1 3.93 7.45 1.32
CA MET A 1 4.88 6.33 1.53
C MET A 1 4.14 5.04 1.24
N ILE A 2 4.73 4.15 0.45
CA ILE A 2 4.14 2.85 0.11
C ILE A 2 4.95 1.78 0.82
N THR A 3 4.29 0.83 1.44
CA THR A 3 4.88 -0.26 2.24
C THR A 3 4.29 -1.59 1.80
N ASP A 4 4.76 -2.70 2.35
CA ASP A 4 4.16 -4.02 2.09
C ASP A 4 2.72 -4.16 2.61
N LEU A 5 2.25 -3.24 3.46
CA LEU A 5 0.96 -3.33 4.15
C LEU A 5 -0.07 -2.32 3.65
N ALA A 6 0.39 -1.11 3.33
CA ALA A 6 -0.47 0.05 3.19
C ALA A 6 0.21 1.20 2.44
N VAL A 7 -0.63 2.11 1.95
CA VAL A 7 -0.22 3.45 1.52
C VAL A 7 -0.44 4.43 2.68
N LEU A 8 0.65 5.06 3.11
CA LEU A 8 0.69 6.03 4.20
C LEU A 8 0.83 7.46 3.65
N GLY A 9 0.02 8.36 4.18
CA GLY A 9 -0.04 9.77 3.80
C GLY A 9 0.16 10.69 5.00
N TYR A 10 -0.29 11.93 4.86
CA TYR A 10 -0.29 12.90 5.94
C TYR A 10 -1.60 13.67 5.91
N HIS A 11 -2.19 13.85 7.08
CA HIS A 11 -3.34 14.73 7.26
C HIS A 11 -2.98 16.15 6.82
N ASP A 12 -3.85 16.80 6.06
CA ASP A 12 -3.55 18.09 5.40
C ASP A 12 -3.17 19.21 6.40
N GLU A 13 -3.94 19.35 7.47
CA GLU A 13 -3.73 20.41 8.48
C GLU A 13 -2.67 20.04 9.53
N THR A 14 -2.82 18.88 10.17
CA THR A 14 -1.97 18.49 11.31
C THR A 14 -0.62 17.93 10.88
N ARG A 15 -0.48 17.53 9.60
CA ARG A 15 0.70 16.87 9.03
C ARG A 15 1.09 15.59 9.77
N ARG A 16 0.18 15.02 10.55
CA ARG A 16 0.36 13.70 11.16
C ARG A 16 0.26 12.63 10.10
N MET A 17 1.07 11.59 10.24
CA MET A 17 1.02 10.45 9.34
C MET A 17 -0.27 9.65 9.56
N GLU A 18 -0.87 9.18 8.48
CA GLU A 18 -2.12 8.42 8.51
C GLU A 18 -2.14 7.34 7.42
N VAL A 19 -2.96 6.32 7.63
CA VAL A 19 -3.20 5.26 6.64
C VAL A 19 -4.24 5.74 5.63
N LEU A 20 -3.84 5.87 4.35
CA LEU A 20 -4.74 6.24 3.25
C LEU A 20 -5.44 5.03 2.65
N SER A 21 -4.71 3.93 2.46
CA SER A 21 -5.29 2.67 2.03
C SER A 21 -4.55 1.46 2.59
N LEU A 22 -5.28 0.39 2.84
CA LEU A 22 -4.76 -0.92 3.24
C LEU A 22 -4.64 -1.82 2.00
N HIS A 23 -3.57 -2.57 1.88
CA HIS A 23 -3.47 -3.59 0.83
C HIS A 23 -4.47 -4.73 1.10
N PRO A 24 -4.91 -5.47 0.07
CA PRO A 24 -5.91 -6.51 0.22
C PRO A 24 -5.57 -7.52 1.32
N GLY A 25 -6.49 -7.71 2.27
CA GLY A 25 -6.33 -8.63 3.39
C GLY A 25 -5.52 -8.11 4.59
N VAL A 26 -5.07 -6.85 4.57
CA VAL A 26 -4.38 -6.19 5.70
C VAL A 26 -5.38 -5.39 6.52
N THR A 27 -5.24 -5.43 7.86
CA THR A 27 -6.05 -4.63 8.79
C THR A 27 -5.28 -3.40 9.30
N LEU A 28 -6.00 -2.42 9.86
CA LEU A 28 -5.37 -1.28 10.51
C LEU A 28 -4.55 -1.70 11.74
N GLU A 29 -4.96 -2.75 12.44
CA GLU A 29 -4.22 -3.33 13.57
C GLU A 29 -2.86 -3.88 13.12
N ASP A 30 -2.80 -4.61 12.00
CA ASP A 30 -1.53 -5.10 11.43
C ASP A 30 -0.54 -3.96 11.15
N VAL A 31 -1.06 -2.82 10.66
CA VAL A 31 -0.24 -1.63 10.40
C VAL A 31 0.23 -1.01 11.71
N GLN A 32 -0.64 -0.86 12.70
CA GLN A 32 -0.29 -0.29 14.00
C GLN A 32 0.73 -1.14 14.74
N GLU A 33 0.62 -2.48 14.73
CA GLU A 33 1.58 -3.38 15.37
C GLU A 33 3.00 -3.28 14.77
N LYS A 34 3.09 -3.00 13.46
CA LYS A 34 4.37 -2.84 12.75
C LYS A 34 4.86 -1.38 12.69
N THR A 35 4.13 -0.46 13.31
CA THR A 35 4.49 0.97 13.35
C THR A 35 4.93 1.35 14.76
N GLY A 36 6.14 1.90 14.89
CA GLY A 36 6.74 2.26 16.19
C GLY A 36 6.14 3.47 16.90
N PHE A 37 5.01 3.99 16.42
CA PHE A 37 4.26 5.11 16.98
C PHE A 37 2.76 4.96 16.66
N GLU A 38 1.91 5.72 17.33
CA GLU A 38 0.46 5.72 17.09
C GLU A 38 0.14 6.27 15.70
N ILE A 39 -0.55 5.47 14.89
CA ILE A 39 -0.95 5.82 13.54
C ILE A 39 -2.46 5.57 13.34
N GLY A 40 -3.16 6.61 12.93
CA GLY A 40 -4.58 6.54 12.61
C GLY A 40 -4.84 6.26 11.13
N ALA A 41 -6.10 6.11 10.77
CA ALA A 41 -6.55 6.07 9.39
C ALA A 41 -7.07 7.45 8.94
N ALA A 42 -6.98 7.73 7.65
CA ALA A 42 -7.65 8.87 7.04
C ALA A 42 -9.18 8.70 7.08
N ASP A 43 -9.90 9.82 6.99
CA ASP A 43 -11.37 9.83 6.97
C ASP A 43 -11.94 8.95 5.84
N GLU A 44 -11.26 8.94 4.69
CA GLU A 44 -11.59 8.10 3.53
C GLU A 44 -10.60 6.93 3.40
N LEU A 45 -10.57 6.05 4.41
CA LEU A 45 -9.78 4.82 4.34
C LEU A 45 -10.35 3.87 3.28
N THR A 46 -9.50 3.45 2.35
CA THR A 46 -9.86 2.55 1.24
C THR A 46 -9.01 1.27 1.24
N GLU A 47 -9.43 0.27 0.46
CA GLU A 47 -8.56 -0.85 0.09
C GLU A 47 -7.79 -0.48 -1.18
N THR A 48 -6.49 -0.78 -1.23
CA THR A 48 -5.69 -0.58 -2.43
C THR A 48 -6.20 -1.49 -3.55
N PRO A 49 -6.56 -0.95 -4.72
CA PRO A 49 -7.08 -1.75 -5.81
C PRO A 49 -6.05 -2.76 -6.29
N ALA A 50 -6.51 -3.97 -6.61
CA ALA A 50 -5.69 -4.96 -7.28
C ALA A 50 -5.29 -4.45 -8.68
N PRO A 51 -4.09 -4.81 -9.18
CA PRO A 51 -3.68 -4.41 -10.53
C PRO A 51 -4.59 -5.00 -11.59
N GLY A 52 -4.84 -4.25 -12.67
CA GLY A 52 -5.61 -4.71 -13.82
C GLY A 52 -4.85 -5.73 -14.67
N GLU A 53 -5.58 -6.46 -15.52
CA GLU A 53 -4.99 -7.47 -16.41
C GLU A 53 -3.90 -6.90 -17.32
N GLN A 54 -4.14 -5.71 -17.88
CA GLN A 54 -3.17 -5.03 -18.76
C GLN A 54 -1.90 -4.64 -18.00
N GLU A 55 -2.03 -4.12 -16.78
CA GLU A 55 -0.87 -3.73 -15.95
C GLU A 55 -0.02 -4.95 -15.59
N LEU A 56 -0.68 -6.07 -15.28
CA LEU A 56 0.00 -7.34 -15.01
C LEU A 56 0.70 -7.91 -16.26
N ASP A 57 0.08 -7.81 -17.44
CA ASP A 57 0.68 -8.25 -18.70
C ASP A 57 1.96 -7.45 -19.01
N VAL A 58 1.87 -6.12 -18.97
CA VAL A 58 3.01 -5.22 -19.17
C VAL A 58 4.11 -5.50 -18.15
N LEU A 59 3.76 -5.66 -16.87
CA LEU A 59 4.74 -5.94 -15.83
C LEU A 59 5.47 -7.26 -16.07
N ARG A 60 4.74 -8.33 -16.41
CA ARG A 60 5.28 -9.69 -16.52
C ARG A 60 5.97 -9.99 -17.85
N ASN A 61 5.60 -9.31 -18.93
CA ASN A 61 6.07 -9.64 -20.28
C ASN A 61 6.95 -8.55 -20.91
N GLU A 62 6.82 -7.29 -20.48
CA GLU A 62 7.58 -6.17 -21.06
C GLU A 62 8.57 -5.55 -20.08
N VAL A 63 8.15 -5.28 -18.83
CA VAL A 63 8.96 -4.56 -17.84
C VAL A 63 9.89 -5.50 -17.08
N ASP A 64 9.37 -6.62 -16.58
CA ASP A 64 10.13 -7.61 -15.80
C ASP A 64 9.93 -9.05 -16.32
N PRO A 65 10.25 -9.33 -17.60
CA PRO A 65 10.08 -10.66 -18.21
C PRO A 65 10.97 -11.74 -17.60
N HIS A 66 11.98 -11.35 -16.83
CA HIS A 66 12.92 -12.27 -16.19
C HIS A 66 12.71 -12.39 -14.67
N GLY A 67 11.77 -11.64 -14.09
CA GLY A 67 11.39 -11.74 -12.68
C GLY A 67 12.44 -11.21 -11.69
N TYR A 68 13.20 -10.18 -12.07
CA TYR A 68 14.20 -9.56 -11.18
C TYR A 68 13.57 -8.74 -10.05
N VAL A 69 12.35 -8.23 -10.25
CA VAL A 69 11.68 -7.31 -9.33
C VAL A 69 10.51 -7.99 -8.62
N ILE A 70 9.66 -8.72 -9.34
CA ILE A 70 8.50 -9.39 -8.73
C ILE A 70 8.82 -10.75 -8.08
N GLY A 71 10.08 -11.20 -8.16
CA GLY A 71 10.51 -12.48 -7.63
C GLY A 71 9.89 -13.67 -8.37
N ARG A 72 10.39 -14.88 -8.09
CA ARG A 72 9.82 -16.14 -8.58
C ARG A 72 9.05 -16.85 -7.48
#